data_AF-A0A1Y1JRG1-F1
#
_entry.id   AF-A0A1Y1JRG1-F1
#
_cell.length_a   1.000
_cell.length_b   1.000
_cell.length_c   1.000
_cell.angle_alpha   90.00
_cell.angle_beta   90.00
_cell.angle_gamma   90.00
#
_symmetry.space_group_name_H-M   'P 1'
#
loop_
_entity.id
_entity.type
_entity.pdbx_description
1 polymer ?
#
loop_
_entity_poly.entity_id
_entity_poly.type
_entity_poly.pdbx_seq_one_letter_code
_entity_poly.pdbx_strand_id
1 'polypeptide(L)'
;MKKRIRMGQFNFPNPEWQNVSKDAKELISGMLNVDPAERLTIDEVMRNRWIAQYTAVPQTPLHTNRMLKEGEEIWPEVQEEMTRSLATMRVDYDQVHIKALENSNNPLLNKRRRRAVPIRDNKN
;
A
#
# COMPACT_ATOMS: atom_id res chain seq x y z
N MET A 1 -3.11 -11.81 -1.13
CA MET A 1 -1.93 -11.02 -1.55
C MET A 1 -1.86 -9.64 -0.85
N LYS A 2 -2.93 -8.80 -0.87
CA LYS A 2 -3.09 -7.50 -0.15
C LYS A 2 -2.36 -7.35 1.19
N LYS A 3 -2.66 -8.26 2.13
CA LYS A 3 -2.20 -8.16 3.53
C LYS A 3 -0.67 -8.25 3.62
N ARG A 4 -0.02 -8.99 2.72
CA ARG A 4 1.43 -9.21 2.72
C ARG A 4 2.19 -8.00 2.21
N ILE A 5 1.72 -7.34 1.14
CA ILE A 5 2.34 -6.11 0.61
C ILE A 5 2.22 -4.97 1.64
N ARG A 6 1.04 -4.80 2.26
CA ARG A 6 0.84 -3.80 3.33
C ARG A 6 1.67 -4.05 4.60
N MET A 7 2.09 -5.30 4.83
CA MET A 7 2.96 -5.70 5.94
C MET A 7 4.44 -5.73 5.56
N GLY A 8 4.82 -5.34 4.33
CA GLY A 8 6.21 -5.37 3.87
C GLY A 8 6.75 -6.79 3.63
N GLN A 9 5.86 -7.78 3.59
CA GLN A 9 6.19 -9.19 3.43
C GLN A 9 6.12 -9.60 1.96
N PHE A 10 6.93 -8.95 1.12
CA PHE A 10 7.21 -9.43 -0.23
C PHE A 10 8.38 -10.42 -0.21
N ASN A 11 8.29 -11.46 -1.02
CA ASN A 11 9.31 -12.50 -1.12
C ASN A 11 9.80 -12.60 -2.57
N PHE A 12 10.94 -13.24 -2.74
CA PHE A 12 11.58 -13.47 -4.03
C PHE A 12 11.61 -14.99 -4.29
N PRO A 13 10.48 -15.60 -4.73
CA PRO A 13 10.36 -17.04 -4.87
C PRO A 13 11.26 -17.63 -5.97
N ASN A 14 11.66 -18.88 -5.77
CA ASN A 14 12.30 -19.68 -6.81
C ASN A 14 11.23 -20.36 -7.68
N PRO A 15 11.50 -20.61 -8.98
CA PRO A 15 12.77 -20.39 -9.69
C PRO A 15 12.99 -18.96 -10.23
N GLU A 16 11.95 -18.13 -10.26
CA GLU A 16 11.94 -16.88 -11.05
C GLU A 16 12.97 -15.87 -10.55
N TRP A 17 13.19 -15.82 -9.23
CA TRP A 17 14.10 -14.88 -8.58
C TRP A 17 15.46 -15.47 -8.24
N GLN A 18 15.71 -16.76 -8.52
CA GLN A 18 16.95 -17.43 -8.13
C GLN A 18 18.18 -16.71 -8.68
N ASN A 19 18.14 -16.34 -9.96
CA ASN A 19 19.26 -15.72 -10.67
C ASN A 19 19.22 -14.18 -10.70
N VAL A 20 18.21 -13.58 -10.06
CA VAL A 20 18.10 -12.13 -9.96
C VAL A 20 19.11 -11.61 -8.93
N SER A 21 19.90 -10.62 -9.34
CA SER A 21 20.96 -10.01 -8.52
C SER A 21 20.47 -9.51 -7.16
N LYS A 22 21.35 -9.53 -6.17
CA LYS A 22 21.06 -9.01 -4.82
C LYS A 22 20.71 -7.52 -4.86
N ASP A 23 21.47 -6.73 -5.63
CA ASP A 23 21.27 -5.29 -5.80
C ASP A 23 19.84 -4.96 -6.28
N ALA A 24 19.30 -5.74 -7.24
CA ALA A 24 17.93 -5.57 -7.70
C ALA A 24 16.90 -5.85 -6.59
N LYS A 25 17.10 -6.93 -5.81
CA LYS A 25 16.21 -7.31 -4.70
C LYS A 25 16.23 -6.28 -3.57
N GLU A 26 17.41 -5.76 -3.25
CA GLU A 26 17.59 -4.70 -2.25
C GLU A 26 16.91 -3.40 -2.70
N LEU A 27 17.05 -3.01 -3.97
CA LEU A 27 16.39 -1.84 -4.54
C LEU A 27 14.86 -1.96 -4.43
N ILE A 28 14.28 -3.08 -4.85
CA ILE A 28 12.84 -3.35 -4.72
C ILE A 28 12.41 -3.26 -3.24
N SER A 29 13.21 -3.82 -2.33
CA SER A 29 12.89 -3.81 -0.90
C SER A 29 12.83 -2.40 -0.33
N GLY A 30 13.78 -1.54 -0.71
CA GLY A 30 13.79 -0.14 -0.29
C GLY A 30 12.65 0.69 -0.90
N MET A 31 12.26 0.42 -2.15
CA MET A 31 11.14 1.09 -2.81
C MET A 31 9.78 0.68 -2.24
N LEU A 32 9.64 -0.57 -1.78
CA LEU A 32 8.41 -1.12 -1.21
C LEU A 32 8.38 -1.06 0.33
N ASN A 33 9.22 -0.20 0.94
CA ASN A 33 9.18 -0.01 2.39
C ASN A 33 7.79 0.48 2.83
N VAL A 34 7.25 -0.17 3.87
CA VAL A 34 5.92 0.11 4.43
C VAL A 34 5.91 1.48 5.08
N ASP A 35 7.00 1.83 5.76
CA ASP A 35 7.18 3.14 6.35
C ASP A 35 7.55 4.15 5.25
N PRO A 36 6.70 5.16 4.96
CA PRO A 36 7.00 6.17 3.95
C PRO A 36 8.24 7.01 4.27
N ALA A 37 8.61 7.17 5.55
CA ALA A 37 9.78 7.95 5.95
C ALA A 37 11.10 7.22 5.66
N GLU A 38 11.07 5.89 5.72
CA GLU A 38 12.21 5.00 5.45
C GLU A 38 12.20 4.45 4.01
N ARG A 39 11.25 4.88 3.18
CA ARG A 39 11.15 4.49 1.77
C ARG A 39 12.13 5.29 0.95
N LEU A 40 12.80 4.62 0.02
CA LEU A 40 13.75 5.29 -0.88
C LEU A 40 13.11 6.46 -1.61
N THR A 41 13.78 7.60 -1.56
CA THR A 41 13.50 8.76 -2.38
C THR A 41 13.92 8.50 -3.83
N ILE A 42 13.39 9.30 -4.76
CA ILE A 42 13.76 9.18 -6.17
C ILE A 42 15.27 9.39 -6.40
N ASP A 43 15.89 10.31 -5.67
CA ASP A 43 17.33 10.59 -5.80
C ASP A 43 18.20 9.42 -5.30
N GLU A 44 17.75 8.69 -4.29
CA GLU A 44 18.42 7.47 -3.81
C GLU A 44 18.25 6.32 -4.81
N VAL A 45 17.06 6.18 -5.40
CA VAL A 45 16.81 5.19 -6.47
C VAL A 45 17.72 5.46 -7.66
N MET A 46 17.84 6.71 -8.12
CA MET A 46 18.68 7.06 -9.26
C MET A 46 20.18 6.87 -8.99
N ARG A 47 20.61 7.03 -7.73
CA ARG A 47 22.00 6.77 -7.30
C ARG A 47 22.26 5.29 -7.01
N ASN A 48 21.24 4.45 -6.93
CA ASN A 48 21.41 3.02 -6.68
C ASN A 48 22.22 2.39 -7.82
N ARG A 49 23.18 1.52 -7.49
CA ARG A 49 24.09 0.90 -8.47
C ARG A 49 23.36 0.18 -9.60
N TRP A 50 22.23 -0.47 -9.29
CA TRP A 50 21.45 -1.20 -10.28
C TRP A 50 20.86 -0.28 -11.37
N ILE A 51 20.58 0.99 -11.02
CA ILE A 51 20.09 2.02 -11.94
C ILE A 51 21.25 2.83 -12.54
N ALA A 52 22.14 3.36 -11.70
CA ALA A 52 23.24 4.22 -12.11
C ALA A 52 24.26 3.50 -13.03
N GLN A 53 24.43 2.19 -12.85
CA GLN A 53 25.33 1.36 -13.64
C GLN A 53 24.54 0.36 -14.52
N TYR A 54 23.39 0.78 -15.04
CA TYR A 54 22.49 -0.10 -15.82
C TYR A 54 23.16 -0.85 -16.97
N THR A 55 24.24 -0.31 -17.56
CA THR A 55 25.03 -0.97 -18.61
C THR A 55 25.91 -2.12 -18.11
N ALA A 56 26.22 -2.16 -16.81
CA ALA A 56 27.01 -3.21 -16.17
C ALA A 56 26.15 -4.29 -15.48
N VAL A 57 24.82 -4.16 -15.53
CA VAL A 57 23.88 -5.10 -14.91
C VAL A 57 23.89 -6.45 -15.65
N PRO A 58 23.86 -7.59 -14.94
CA PRO A 58 23.83 -8.91 -15.57
C PRO A 58 22.65 -9.08 -16.53
N GLN A 59 22.92 -9.62 -17.72
CA GLN A 59 21.90 -9.99 -18.70
C GLN A 59 21.24 -11.33 -18.34
N THR A 60 20.74 -11.45 -17.10
CA THR A 60 20.06 -12.65 -16.63
C THR A 60 18.72 -12.81 -17.39
N PRO A 61 18.49 -13.94 -18.08
CA PRO A 61 17.19 -14.20 -18.70
C PRO A 61 16.08 -14.23 -17.66
N LEU A 62 14.99 -13.52 -17.90
CA LEU A 62 13.87 -13.40 -16.98
C LEU A 62 12.68 -14.26 -17.42
N HIS A 63 11.93 -14.76 -16.45
CA HIS A 63 10.72 -15.55 -16.68
C HIS A 63 9.49 -14.69 -17.05
N THR A 64 9.64 -13.36 -17.04
CA THR A 64 8.54 -12.38 -17.17
C THR A 64 7.68 -12.60 -18.42
N ASN A 65 8.28 -12.84 -19.59
CA ASN A 65 7.51 -13.05 -20.83
C ASN A 65 6.61 -14.28 -20.74
N ARG A 66 7.14 -15.39 -20.21
CA ARG A 66 6.42 -16.64 -20.03
C ARG A 66 5.28 -16.47 -19.01
N MET A 67 5.58 -15.88 -17.85
CA MET A 67 4.61 -15.66 -16.78
C MET A 67 3.44 -14.77 -17.23
N LEU A 68 3.71 -13.71 -17.99
CA LEU A 68 2.66 -12.82 -18.50
C LEU A 68 1.76 -13.50 -19.53
N LYS A 69 2.30 -14.40 -20.36
CA LYS A 69 1.50 -15.20 -21.29
C LYS A 69 0.65 -16.25 -20.58
N GLU A 70 1.25 -16.97 -19.62
CA GLU A 70 0.53 -18.00 -18.85
C GLU A 70 -0.53 -17.38 -17.93
N GLY A 71 -0.31 -16.16 -17.43
CA GLY A 71 -1.21 -15.42 -16.55
C GLY A 71 -2.12 -14.42 -17.24
N GLU A 72 -2.31 -14.49 -18.56
CA GLU A 72 -3.08 -13.51 -19.35
C GLU A 72 -4.50 -13.33 -18.80
N GLU A 73 -5.17 -14.42 -18.41
CA GLU A 73 -6.52 -14.39 -17.83
C GLU A 73 -6.58 -13.68 -16.47
N ILE A 74 -5.50 -13.76 -15.68
CA ILE A 74 -5.41 -13.19 -14.32
C ILE A 74 -4.93 -11.73 -14.38
N TRP A 75 -4.28 -11.31 -15.47
CA TRP A 75 -3.67 -9.99 -15.60
C TRP A 75 -4.63 -8.81 -15.31
N PRO A 76 -5.91 -8.82 -15.75
CA PRO A 76 -6.86 -7.77 -15.39
C PRO A 76 -7.06 -7.62 -13.88
N GLU A 77 -7.11 -8.73 -13.15
CA GLU A 77 -7.25 -8.71 -11.69
C GLU A 77 -6.03 -8.09 -11.02
N VAL A 78 -4.82 -8.37 -11.53
CA VAL A 78 -3.57 -7.77 -11.05
C VAL A 78 -3.58 -6.25 -11.24
N GLN A 79 -4.03 -5.77 -12.40
CA GLN A 79 -4.12 -4.34 -12.70
C GLN A 79 -5.15 -3.63 -11.80
N GLU A 80 -6.32 -4.23 -11.61
CA GLU A 80 -7.35 -3.69 -10.73
C GLU A 80 -6.87 -3.64 -9.28
N GLU A 81 -6.13 -4.66 -8.85
CA GLU A 81 -5.57 -4.76 -7.52
C GLU A 81 -4.48 -3.72 -7.24
N MET A 82 -3.62 -3.46 -8.23
CA MET A 82 -2.64 -2.37 -8.18
C MET A 82 -3.34 -1.02 -8.02
N THR A 83 -4.40 -0.79 -8.80
CA THR A 83 -5.19 0.46 -8.75
C THR A 83 -5.82 0.66 -7.37
N ARG A 84 -6.45 -0.38 -6.81
CA ARG A 84 -7.03 -0.33 -5.45
C ARG A 84 -5.98 -0.08 -4.38
N SER A 85 -4.81 -0.70 -4.50
CA SER A 85 -3.72 -0.52 -3.53
C SER A 85 -3.22 0.93 -3.54
N LEU A 86 -3.01 1.52 -4.72
CA LEU A 86 -2.61 2.92 -4.87
C LEU A 86 -3.63 3.89 -4.29
N ALA A 87 -4.93 3.63 -4.48
CA ALA A 87 -5.99 4.45 -3.88
C ALA A 87 -5.91 4.50 -2.34
N THR A 88 -5.49 3.40 -1.70
CA THR A 88 -5.35 3.36 -0.23
C THR A 88 -4.03 3.91 0.30
N MET A 89 -3.00 4.05 -0.54
CA MET A 89 -1.69 4.58 -0.14
C MET A 89 -1.57 6.10 -0.32
N ARG A 90 -2.45 6.70 -1.14
CA ARG A 90 -2.47 8.15 -1.36
C ARG A 90 -3.34 8.82 -0.32
N VAL A 91 -2.88 9.96 0.19
CA VAL A 91 -3.72 10.85 0.97
C VAL A 91 -4.73 11.48 0.03
N ASP A 92 -6.00 11.27 0.32
CA ASP A 92 -7.10 11.90 -0.39
C ASP A 92 -7.43 13.23 0.31
N TYR A 93 -7.00 14.32 -0.32
CA TYR A 93 -7.15 15.68 0.23
C TYR A 93 -8.58 16.22 0.13
N ASP A 94 -9.44 15.56 -0.67
CA ASP A 94 -10.85 15.94 -0.82
C ASP A 94 -11.76 15.23 0.19
N GLN A 95 -11.19 14.53 1.19
CA GLN A 95 -11.97 13.87 2.22
C GLN A 95 -12.66 14.86 3.17
N VAL A 96 -13.92 14.54 3.47
CA VAL A 96 -14.70 15.26 4.47
C VAL A 96 -14.02 15.09 5.83
N HIS A 97 -13.70 16.22 6.46
CA HIS A 97 -13.14 16.23 7.80
C HIS A 97 -14.23 15.89 8.81
N ILE A 98 -13.94 14.96 9.73
CA ILE A 98 -14.86 14.62 10.81
C ILE A 98 -15.01 15.85 11.71
N LYS A 99 -16.25 16.34 11.83
CA LYS A 99 -16.57 17.43 12.75
C LYS A 99 -16.26 17.00 14.18
N ALA A 100 -15.84 17.95 15.01
CA ALA A 100 -15.74 17.73 16.45
C ALA A 100 -17.09 17.22 17.00
N LEU A 101 -17.05 16.43 18.09
CA LEU A 101 -18.21 15.69 18.57
C LEU A 101 -19.36 16.62 18.97
N GLU A 102 -19.03 17.77 19.53
CA GLU A 102 -19.95 18.86 19.89
C GLU A 102 -20.72 19.40 18.67
N ASN A 103 -20.03 19.55 17.53
CA ASN A 103 -20.56 20.08 16.28
C ASN A 103 -21.17 19.00 15.37
N SER A 104 -21.06 17.73 15.78
CA SER A 104 -21.57 16.58 15.05
C SER A 104 -23.05 16.34 15.38
N ASN A 105 -23.87 16.12 14.34
CA ASN A 105 -25.28 15.80 14.47
C ASN A 105 -25.61 14.55 13.64
N ASN A 106 -25.92 13.45 14.32
CA ASN A 106 -26.38 12.23 13.66
C ASN A 106 -27.37 11.45 14.55
N PRO A 107 -28.28 10.65 13.95
CA PRO A 107 -29.35 9.96 14.68
C PRO A 107 -28.86 9.05 15.81
N LEU A 108 -27.73 8.36 15.63
CA LEU A 108 -27.17 7.46 16.64
C LEU A 108 -26.62 8.25 17.84
N LEU A 109 -25.87 9.32 17.59
CA LEU A 109 -25.32 10.20 18.62
C LEU A 109 -26.45 10.87 19.42
N ASN A 110 -27.50 11.34 18.76
CA ASN A 110 -28.65 11.95 19.42
C ASN A 110 -29.41 10.95 20.31
N LYS A 111 -29.62 9.72 19.85
CA LYS A 111 -30.22 8.65 20.65
C LYS A 111 -29.39 8.36 21.92
N ARG A 112 -28.06 8.30 21.80
CA ARG A 112 -27.15 8.07 22.94
C ARG A 112 -27.14 9.25 23.92
N ARG A 113 -27.09 10.49 23.42
CA ARG A 113 -27.18 11.70 24.26
C ARG A 113 -28.47 11.72 25.10
N ARG A 114 -29.62 11.39 24.50
CA ARG A 114 -30.91 11.32 25.21
C ARG A 114 -30.97 10.26 26.30
N ARG A 115 -30.26 9.13 26.16
CA ARG A 115 -30.18 8.09 27.19
C ARG A 115 -29.21 8.44 28.34
N ALA A 116 -28.23 9.29 28.08
CA ALA A 116 -27.24 9.71 29.07
C ALA A 116 -27.71 10.89 29.95
N VAL A 117 -28.77 11.61 29.56
CA VAL A 117 -29.38 12.64 30.41
C VAL A 117 -30.22 11.94 31.50
N PRO A 118 -29.91 12.09 32.80
CA PRO A 118 -30.73 11.54 33.86
C PRO A 118 -32.10 12.21 33.82
N ILE A 119 -33.16 11.40 33.86
CA ILE A 119 -34.53 11.87 34.06
C ILE A 119 -34.54 12.60 35.42
N ARG A 120 -34.62 13.93 35.40
CA ARG A 120 -34.95 14.69 36.61
C ARG A 120 -36.43 14.47 36.86
N ASP A 121 -36.75 13.54 37.75
CA ASP A 121 -38.11 13.34 38.25
C ASP A 121 -38.58 14.64 38.93
N ASN A 122 -39.47 15.37 38.27
CA ASN A 122 -40.17 16.50 38.85
C ASN A 122 -41.32 15.96 39.71
N LYS A 123 -41.04 15.68 40.99
CA LYS A 123 -42.09 15.44 41.99
C LYS A 123 -42.63 16.80 42.46
N ASN A 124 -43.86 17.12 42.05
CA ASN A 124 -44.77 18.00 42.78
C ASN A 124 -45.67 17.15 43.67
#